data_AF-A0A3D5D7E0-F1
#
_entry.id   AF-A0A3D5D7E0-F1
#
_cell.length_a   1.000
_cell.length_b   1.000
_cell.length_c   1.000
_cell.angle_alpha   90.00
_cell.angle_beta   90.00
_cell.angle_gamma   90.00
#
_symmetry.space_group_name_H-M   'P 1'
#
loop_
_entity.id
_entity.type
_entity.pdbx_description
1 polymer ?
#
loop_
_entity_poly.entity_id
_entity_poly.type
_entity_poly.pdbx_seq_one_letter_code
_entity_poly.pdbx_strand_id
1 'polypeptide(L)' 'VVHSSNLCTEILLNTSAEETAVCNLGSVNLTAHLKDGELDEELIAKTVRTAIRMLDNVIDINFYPTAEARNANMRHRP' A
#
# COMPACT_ATOMS: atom_id res chain seq x y z
N VAL A 1 12.14 -12.93 -6.51
CA VAL A 1 12.84 -11.98 -7.41
C VAL A 1 11.79 -11.03 -7.95
N VAL A 2 12.10 -9.74 -8.09
CA VAL A 2 11.23 -8.77 -8.76
C VAL A 2 11.43 -8.94 -10.27
N HIS A 3 10.41 -9.41 -10.97
CA HIS A 3 10.50 -9.67 -12.42
C HIS A 3 10.02 -8.48 -13.27
N SER A 4 9.15 -7.64 -12.72
CA SER A 4 8.55 -6.49 -13.41
C SER A 4 8.04 -5.45 -12.42
N SER A 5 7.58 -4.32 -12.94
CA SER A 5 6.69 -3.42 -12.20
C SER A 5 5.21 -3.77 -12.45
N ASN A 6 4.29 -2.92 -12.01
CA ASN A 6 2.87 -2.94 -12.38
C ASN A 6 2.59 -2.01 -13.58
N LEU A 7 1.30 -1.83 -13.90
CA LEU A 7 0.84 -1.02 -15.03
C LEU A 7 1.30 0.45 -14.97
N CYS A 8 1.27 1.07 -13.79
CA CYS A 8 1.60 2.48 -13.63
C CYS A 8 3.07 2.73 -13.21
N THR A 9 3.88 1.67 -13.19
CA THR A 9 5.33 1.70 -12.95
C THR A 9 5.77 2.13 -11.54
N GLU A 10 4.88 2.12 -10.56
CA GLU A 10 5.12 2.56 -9.18
C GLU A 10 5.37 1.40 -8.19
N ILE A 11 5.08 0.15 -8.57
CA ILE A 11 5.16 -1.01 -7.66
C ILE A 11 6.23 -2.00 -8.12
N LEU A 12 7.10 -2.43 -7.19
CA LEU A 12 8.22 -3.35 -7.46
C LEU A 12 8.22 -4.50 -6.46
N LEU A 13 7.26 -5.43 -6.61
CA LEU A 13 7.07 -6.55 -5.70
C LEU A 13 7.50 -7.89 -6.34
N ASN A 14 7.89 -8.84 -5.50
CA ASN A 14 8.27 -10.18 -5.95
C ASN A 14 7.08 -10.93 -6.55
N THR A 15 7.34 -11.71 -7.60
CA THR A 15 6.34 -12.60 -8.22
C THR A 15 6.94 -13.98 -8.50
N SER A 16 6.09 -15.00 -8.58
CA SER A 16 6.46 -16.38 -8.95
C SER A 16 5.23 -17.12 -9.51
N ALA A 17 5.35 -18.42 -9.79
CA ALA A 17 4.22 -19.22 -10.22
C ALA A 17 3.15 -19.36 -9.12
N GLU A 18 3.55 -19.29 -7.84
CA GLU A 18 2.66 -19.44 -6.68
C GLU A 18 2.27 -18.10 -6.02
N GLU A 19 2.85 -16.99 -6.49
CA GLU A 19 2.67 -15.66 -5.90
C GLU A 19 2.41 -14.59 -6.96
N THR A 20 1.20 -14.03 -6.94
CA THR A 20 0.85 -12.82 -7.68
C THR A 20 0.86 -11.64 -6.72
N ALA A 21 1.78 -10.68 -6.92
CA ALA A 21 1.87 -9.51 -6.06
C ALA A 21 0.57 -8.67 -6.11
N VAL A 22 0.18 -8.13 -4.95
CA VAL A 22 -0.99 -7.28 -4.79
C VAL A 22 -0.54 -5.91 -4.30
N CYS A 23 -1.17 -4.86 -4.81
CA CYS A 23 -0.92 -3.49 -4.41
C CYS A 23 -2.11 -2.95 -3.58
N ASN A 24 -1.84 -2.53 -2.34
CA ASN A 24 -2.83 -1.90 -1.46
C ASN A 24 -2.53 -0.39 -1.41
N LEU A 25 -3.33 0.43 -2.10
CA LEU A 25 -3.02 1.84 -2.34
C LEU A 25 -3.81 2.79 -1.44
N GLY A 26 -3.14 3.88 -1.04
CA GLY A 26 -3.74 5.03 -0.39
C GLY A 26 -2.96 6.30 -0.73
N SER A 27 -3.60 7.47 -0.64
CA SER A 27 -2.97 8.76 -0.91
C SER A 27 -3.33 9.77 0.17
N VAL A 28 -2.34 10.52 0.64
CA VAL A 28 -2.54 11.59 1.63
C VAL A 28 -2.84 12.90 0.91
N ASN A 29 -3.90 13.58 1.35
CA ASN A 29 -4.22 14.91 0.86
C ASN A 29 -3.29 15.97 1.47
N LEU A 30 -2.20 16.34 0.78
CA LEU A 30 -1.21 17.27 1.30
C LEU A 30 -1.75 18.68 1.58
N THR A 31 -2.73 19.19 0.81
CA THR A 31 -3.28 20.53 1.06
C THR A 31 -4.02 20.63 2.40
N ALA A 32 -4.56 19.52 2.91
CA ALA A 32 -5.15 19.46 4.26
C ALA A 32 -4.12 19.44 5.39
N HIS A 33 -2.82 19.34 5.06
CA HIS A 33 -1.71 19.32 6.01
C HIS A 33 -0.86 20.59 5.91
N LEU A 34 -1.32 21.61 5.19
CA LEU A 34 -0.65 22.90 5.14
C LEU A 34 -1.25 23.84 6.20
N LYS A 35 -0.37 24.48 6.96
CA LYS A 35 -0.71 25.52 7.93
C LYS A 35 0.16 26.73 7.66
N ASP A 36 -0.47 27.85 7.35
CA ASP A 36 0.21 29.11 7.04
C ASP A 36 1.26 29.02 5.91
N GLY A 37 1.03 28.12 4.94
CA GLY A 37 1.93 27.89 3.80
C GLY A 37 3.05 26.88 4.06
N GLU A 38 3.17 26.38 5.29
CA GLU A 38 4.15 25.36 5.69
C GLU A 38 3.48 24.01 5.95
N LEU A 39 4.25 22.93 5.85
CA LEU A 39 3.76 21.59 6.15
C LEU A 39 3.65 21.40 7.67
N ASP A 40 2.46 21.00 8.14
CA ASP A 40 2.25 20.58 9.52
C ASP A 40 2.76 19.14 9.70
N GLU A 41 4.02 19.03 10.15
CA GLU A 41 4.71 17.75 10.33
C GLU A 41 4.04 16.84 11.37
N GLU A 42 3.45 17.40 12.42
CA GLU A 42 2.77 16.63 13.46
C GLU A 42 1.48 16.01 12.92
N LEU A 43 0.69 16.81 12.20
CA LEU A 43 -0.56 16.36 11.59
C LEU A 43 -0.31 15.28 10.54
N ILE A 44 0.67 15.48 9.64
CA ILE A 44 0.95 14.49 8.59
C ILE A 44 1.50 13.18 9.18
N ALA A 45 2.34 13.24 10.22
CA ALA A 45 2.81 12.04 10.90
C ALA A 45 1.66 11.24 11.52
N LYS A 46 0.67 11.91 12.11
CA LYS A 46 -0.55 11.27 12.65
C LYS A 46 -1.41 10.66 11.56
N THR A 47 -1.63 11.37 10.45
CA THR A 47 -2.40 10.89 9.31
C THR A 47 -1.74 9.67 8.67
N VAL A 48 -0.44 9.73 8.38
CA VAL A 48 0.32 8.62 7.78
C VAL A 48 0.27 7.38 8.67
N ARG A 49 0.48 7.53 9.99
CA ARG A 49 0.38 6.39 10.93
C ARG A 49 -0.99 5.70 10.87
N THR A 50 -2.05 6.49 10.76
CA THR A 50 -3.42 5.95 10.63
C THR A 50 -3.61 5.29 9.26
N ALA A 51 -3.13 5.92 8.19
CA ALA A 51 -3.22 5.42 6.82
C ALA A 51 -2.52 4.06 6.66
N ILE A 52 -1.30 3.89 7.20
CA ILE A 52 -0.58 2.60 7.16
C ILE A 52 -1.38 1.51 7.88
N ARG A 53 -1.95 1.79 9.06
CA ARG A 53 -2.83 0.83 9.75
C ARG A 53 -4.06 0.47 8.91
N MET A 54 -4.66 1.45 8.23
CA MET A 54 -5.81 1.19 7.35
C MET A 54 -5.43 0.32 6.16
N LEU A 55 -4.27 0.56 5.53
CA LEU A 55 -3.77 -0.26 4.42
C LEU A 55 -3.43 -1.68 4.87
N ASP A 56 -2.86 -1.85 6.06
CA ASP A 56 -2.63 -3.18 6.64
C ASP A 56 -3.95 -3.93 6.89
N ASN A 57 -4.97 -3.24 7.41
CA ASN A 57 -6.30 -3.85 7.57
C ASN A 57 -6.91 -4.29 6.22
N VAL A 58 -6.68 -3.54 5.13
CA VAL A 58 -7.18 -3.89 3.78
C VAL A 58 -6.70 -5.28 3.37
N ILE A 59 -5.47 -5.66 3.71
CA ILE A 59 -4.92 -6.99 3.38
C ILE A 59 -5.81 -8.10 3.97
N ASP A 60 -6.30 -7.95 5.19
CA ASP A 60 -7.08 -8.99 5.85
C ASP A 60 -8.53 -9.06 5.38
N ILE A 61 -9.13 -7.92 5.03
CA ILE A 61 -10.54 -7.84 4.63
C ILE A 61 -10.76 -7.97 3.12
N ASN A 62 -9.71 -7.91 2.31
CA ASN A 62 -9.84 -7.91 0.86
C ASN A 62 -10.40 -9.23 0.33
N PHE A 63 -11.24 -9.14 -0.71
CA PHE A 63 -11.59 -10.30 -1.52
C PHE A 63 -10.48 -10.56 -2.55
N TYR A 64 -9.88 -11.74 -2.48
CA TYR A 64 -8.82 -12.14 -3.41
C TYR A 64 -9.40 -12.99 -4.55
N PRO A 65 -9.26 -12.57 -5.82
CA PRO A 65 -9.81 -13.31 -6.96
C PRO A 65 -9.04 -14.60 -7.26
N THR A 66 -7.79 -14.73 -6.78
CA THR A 66 -6.98 -15.95 -6.95
C THR A 66 -6.24 -16.30 -5.65
N ALA A 67 -5.84 -17.56 -5.51
CA ALA A 67 -5.13 -18.05 -4.32
C ALA A 67 -3.71 -17.48 -4.22
N GLU A 68 -3.03 -17.31 -5.36
CA GLU A 68 -1.68 -16.76 -5.47
C GLU A 68 -1.62 -15.32 -4.99
N ALA A 69 -2.66 -14.53 -5.29
CA ALA A 69 -2.81 -13.16 -4.81
C ALA A 69 -2.97 -13.10 -3.29
N ARG A 70 -3.83 -13.97 -2.73
CA ARG A 70 -3.99 -14.09 -1.28
C ARG A 70 -2.70 -14.53 -0.61
N ASN A 71 -2.01 -15.53 -1.17
CA ASN A 71 -0.77 -16.07 -0.62
C ASN A 71 0.31 -14.99 -0.55
N ALA A 72 0.52 -14.24 -1.64
CA ALA A 72 1.51 -13.17 -1.69
C ALA A 72 1.21 -12.05 -0.68
N ASN A 73 -0.03 -11.54 -0.68
CA ASN A 73 -0.39 -10.39 0.18
C ASN A 73 -0.36 -10.77 1.67
N MET A 74 -0.82 -11.97 2.04
CA MET A 74 -0.79 -12.45 3.43
C MET A 74 0.62 -12.76 3.93
N ARG A 75 1.52 -13.23 3.05
CA ARG A 75 2.91 -13.57 3.43
C ARG A 75 3.77 -12.32 3.60
N HIS A 76 3.70 -11.40 2.64
CA HIS A 76 4.65 -10.29 2.55
C HIS A 76 4.12 -8.97 3.10
N ARG A 77 2.79 -8.81 3.14
CA ARG A 77 2.09 -7.60 3.59
C ARG A 77 2.75 -6.29 3.12
N PRO A 78 2.89 -6.12 1.79
CA PRO A 78 3.57 -4.98 1.20
C PRO A 78 2.84 -3.65 1.43
#